data_AF-A0A3D0L833-F1
#
_entry.id   AF-A0A3D0L833-F1
#
_cell.length_a   1.000
_cell.length_b   1.000
_cell.length_c   1.000
_cell.angle_alpha   90.00
_cell.angle_beta   90.00
_cell.angle_gamma   90.00
#
_symmetry.space_group_name_H-M   'P 1'
#
loop_
_entity.id
_entity.type
_entity.pdbx_description
1 polymer ?
#
loop_
_entity_poly.entity_id
_entity_poly.type
_entity_poly.pdbx_seq_one_letter_code
_entity_poly.pdbx_strand_id
1 'polypeptide(L)'
;MKKIVICLTAAVFAAGIAGAQTNLVDTMKKENATTRSANSGFAEEEFRRGVQSYYRGSYNEAIQEFEKALSYLPGESTILDWLGKSYYKAGIEGSALQQWQFAAENGYGGILLQNRMEIVGERR
;
A
#
# COMPACT_ATOMS: atom_id res chain seq x y z
N MET A 1 -64.01 32.00 -0.60
CA MET A 1 -64.29 32.25 0.83
C MET A 1 -63.95 31.00 1.63
N LYS A 2 -63.04 31.12 2.62
CA LYS A 2 -62.94 30.34 3.89
C LYS A 2 -62.60 28.83 3.75
N LYS A 3 -61.65 28.19 4.45
CA LYS A 3 -60.65 28.47 5.51
C LYS A 3 -59.66 27.28 5.47
N ILE A 4 -58.35 27.49 5.36
CA ILE A 4 -57.34 27.26 6.41
C ILE A 4 -57.65 26.05 7.32
N VAL A 5 -56.86 24.97 7.18
CA VAL A 5 -56.62 23.97 8.22
C VAL A 5 -55.12 23.91 8.48
N ILE A 6 -54.78 24.27 9.72
CA ILE A 6 -53.45 24.42 10.30
C ILE A 6 -53.02 23.04 10.80
N CYS A 7 -51.94 22.47 10.25
CA CYS A 7 -51.28 21.30 10.81
C CYS A 7 -50.27 21.75 11.87
N LEU A 8 -50.69 21.72 13.14
CA LEU A 8 -49.80 21.92 14.27
C LEU A 8 -50.24 21.01 15.43
N THR A 9 -49.63 19.83 15.50
CA THR A 9 -49.49 19.02 16.72
C THR A 9 -48.04 18.51 16.70
N ALA A 10 -47.12 19.17 17.39
CA ALA A 10 -46.78 18.96 18.80
C ALA A 10 -46.15 17.58 19.07
N ALA A 11 -44.81 17.56 18.90
CA ALA A 11 -43.81 16.90 19.72
C ALA A 11 -44.23 15.77 20.69
N VAL A 12 -43.87 14.52 20.35
CA VAL A 12 -43.50 13.40 21.25
C VAL A 12 -42.72 12.42 20.32
N PHE A 13 -41.42 12.13 20.43
CA PHE A 13 -40.70 11.55 21.55
C PHE A 13 -39.19 11.74 21.30
N ALA A 14 -38.50 12.53 22.13
CA ALA A 14 -37.08 12.38 22.33
C ALA A 14 -36.88 11.26 23.36
N ALA A 15 -36.38 10.10 22.92
CA ALA A 15 -35.61 9.13 23.72
C ALA A 15 -35.52 7.78 22.96
N GLY A 16 -34.31 7.39 22.56
CA GLY A 16 -34.09 6.06 21.98
C GLY A 16 -32.68 5.86 21.42
N ILE A 17 -31.70 5.69 22.31
CA ILE A 17 -30.40 5.00 22.12
C ILE A 17 -29.50 5.49 20.95
N ALA A 18 -28.73 6.57 21.08
CA ALA A 18 -27.46 6.59 21.82
C ALA A 18 -26.91 5.17 22.16
N GLY A 19 -26.29 4.48 21.19
CA GLY A 19 -25.60 3.21 21.47
C GLY A 19 -25.17 2.34 20.27
N ALA A 20 -25.55 2.65 19.03
CA ALA A 20 -25.23 1.77 17.88
C ALA A 20 -23.98 2.16 17.08
N GLN A 21 -23.41 3.36 17.28
CA GLN A 21 -22.39 3.91 16.39
C GLN A 21 -20.94 3.53 16.76
N THR A 22 -20.71 2.96 17.94
CA THR A 22 -19.37 2.56 18.40
C THR A 22 -18.91 1.22 17.82
N ASN A 23 -19.82 0.32 17.46
CA ASN A 23 -19.47 -1.01 16.93
C ASN A 23 -19.04 -1.01 15.44
N LEU A 24 -19.43 0.00 14.67
CA LEU A 24 -19.10 0.08 13.23
C LEU A 24 -17.61 0.36 13.01
N VAL A 25 -17.02 1.27 13.80
CA VAL A 25 -15.59 1.61 13.71
C VAL A 25 -14.72 0.43 14.14
N ASP A 26 -15.09 -0.28 15.21
CA ASP A 26 -14.35 -1.47 15.66
C ASP A 26 -14.46 -2.63 14.67
N THR A 27 -15.63 -2.82 14.06
CA THR A 27 -15.83 -3.84 13.00
C THR A 27 -15.01 -3.48 11.75
N MET A 28 -15.02 -2.22 11.33
CA MET A 28 -14.20 -1.73 10.21
C MET A 28 -12.70 -1.82 10.50
N LYS A 29 -12.26 -1.54 11.73
CA LYS A 29 -10.86 -1.67 12.13
C LYS A 29 -10.43 -3.14 12.14
N LYS A 30 -11.30 -4.03 12.61
CA LYS A 30 -11.06 -5.48 12.62
C LYS A 30 -11.02 -6.04 11.20
N GLU A 31 -11.95 -5.64 10.34
CA GLU A 31 -12.00 -6.01 8.93
C GLU A 31 -10.76 -5.50 8.17
N ASN A 32 -10.37 -4.24 8.36
CA ASN A 32 -9.13 -3.69 7.80
C ASN A 32 -7.88 -4.42 8.31
N ALA A 33 -7.84 -4.80 9.59
CA ALA A 33 -6.73 -5.57 10.15
C ALA A 33 -6.66 -6.98 9.55
N THR A 34 -7.80 -7.66 9.38
CA THR A 34 -7.85 -8.99 8.73
C THR A 34 -7.49 -8.92 7.25
N THR A 35 -7.98 -7.91 6.52
CA THR A 35 -7.66 -7.69 5.11
C THR A 35 -6.19 -7.33 4.94
N ARG A 36 -5.63 -6.47 5.79
CA ARG A 36 -4.19 -6.17 5.80
C ARG A 36 -3.37 -7.41 6.11
N SER A 37 -3.81 -8.26 7.04
CA SER A 37 -3.14 -9.52 7.37
C SER A 37 -3.14 -10.50 6.18
N ALA A 38 -4.27 -10.63 5.48
CA ALA A 38 -4.37 -11.49 4.30
C ALA A 38 -3.50 -10.95 3.15
N ASN A 39 -3.60 -9.65 2.87
CA ASN A 39 -2.76 -8.98 1.87
C ASN A 39 -1.28 -9.10 2.20
N SER A 40 -0.90 -9.03 3.47
CA SER A 40 0.49 -9.24 3.88
C SER A 40 0.99 -10.65 3.55
N GLY A 41 0.14 -11.68 3.71
CA GLY A 41 0.50 -13.04 3.34
C GLY A 41 0.66 -13.23 1.83
N PHE A 42 -0.24 -12.64 1.03
CA PHE A 42 -0.10 -12.68 -0.43
C PHE A 42 1.13 -11.90 -0.91
N ALA A 43 1.40 -10.73 -0.33
CA ALA A 43 2.60 -9.95 -0.64
C ALA A 43 3.88 -10.73 -0.33
N GLU A 44 3.93 -11.43 0.81
CA GLU A 44 5.10 -12.22 1.20
C GLU A 44 5.34 -13.40 0.26
N GLU A 45 4.28 -14.08 -0.18
CA GLU A 45 4.37 -15.17 -1.15
C GLU A 45 4.95 -14.69 -2.49
N GLU A 46 4.41 -13.60 -3.04
CA GLU A 46 4.89 -13.00 -4.29
C GLU A 46 6.32 -12.46 -4.13
N PHE A 47 6.62 -11.81 -3.00
CA PHE A 47 7.97 -11.36 -2.68
C PHE A 47 8.97 -12.51 -2.69
N ARG A 48 8.64 -13.65 -2.07
CA ARG A 48 9.50 -14.84 -2.05
C ARG A 48 9.77 -15.37 -3.46
N ARG A 49 8.76 -15.37 -4.34
CA ARG A 49 8.91 -15.76 -5.76
C ARG A 49 9.83 -14.78 -6.49
N GLY A 50 9.64 -13.48 -6.29
CA GLY A 50 10.49 -12.44 -6.87
C GLY A 50 11.95 -12.61 -6.46
N VAL A 51 12.22 -12.87 -5.18
CA VAL A 51 13.58 -13.12 -4.68
C VAL A 51 14.17 -14.37 -5.33
N GLN A 52 13.40 -15.45 -5.46
CA GLN A 52 13.86 -16.67 -6.14
C GLN A 52 14.21 -16.42 -7.61
N SER A 53 13.35 -15.71 -8.35
CA SER A 53 13.59 -15.35 -9.74
C SER A 53 14.79 -14.43 -9.90
N TYR A 54 15.00 -13.48 -8.98
CA TYR A 54 16.17 -12.61 -8.96
C TYR A 54 17.47 -13.41 -8.85
N TYR A 55 17.54 -14.37 -7.90
CA TYR A 55 18.73 -15.20 -7.73
C TYR A 55 18.98 -16.19 -8.87
N ARG A 56 17.95 -16.52 -9.66
CA ARG A 56 18.09 -17.28 -10.92
C ARG A 56 18.59 -16.43 -12.09
N GLY A 57 18.67 -15.10 -11.92
CA GLY A 57 19.00 -14.16 -12.99
C GLY A 57 17.81 -13.81 -13.89
N SER A 58 16.61 -14.31 -13.60
CA SER A 58 15.36 -14.01 -14.32
C SER A 58 14.80 -12.65 -13.87
N TYR A 59 15.50 -11.55 -14.14
CA TYR A 59 15.15 -10.24 -13.59
C TYR A 59 13.78 -9.71 -14.04
N ASN A 60 13.35 -10.00 -15.28
CA ASN A 60 12.02 -9.60 -15.76
C ASN A 60 10.88 -10.36 -15.05
N GLU A 61 11.12 -11.60 -14.65
CA GLU A 61 10.18 -12.37 -13.83
C GLU A 61 10.17 -11.84 -12.40
N ALA A 62 11.35 -11.53 -11.85
CA ALA A 62 11.46 -10.91 -10.52
C ALA A 62 10.70 -9.59 -10.44
N ILE A 63 10.80 -8.74 -11.46
CA ILE A 63 10.04 -7.48 -11.57
C ILE A 63 8.54 -7.74 -11.45
N GLN A 64 8.00 -8.69 -12.23
CA GLN A 64 6.57 -9.01 -12.20
C GLN A 64 6.10 -9.48 -10.81
N GLU A 65 6.86 -10.34 -10.14
CA GLU A 65 6.47 -10.83 -8.82
C GLU A 65 6.57 -9.73 -7.75
N PHE A 66 7.58 -8.85 -7.82
CA PHE A 66 7.67 -7.71 -6.90
C PHE A 66 6.56 -6.67 -7.12
N GLU A 67 6.15 -6.44 -8.37
CA GLU A 67 5.00 -5.57 -8.68
C GLU A 67 3.69 -6.16 -8.15
N LYS A 68 3.48 -7.47 -8.27
CA LYS A 68 2.34 -8.14 -7.63
C LYS A 68 2.40 -8.03 -6.11
N ALA A 69 3.58 -8.20 -5.50
CA ALA A 69 3.74 -8.01 -4.06
C ALA A 69 3.34 -6.60 -3.61
N LEU A 70 3.75 -5.56 -4.37
CA LEU A 70 3.33 -4.16 -4.12
C LEU A 70 1.84 -3.92 -4.36
N SER A 71 1.18 -4.70 -5.22
CA SER A 71 -0.28 -4.59 -5.41
C SER A 71 -1.05 -4.99 -4.15
N TYR A 72 -0.48 -5.87 -3.31
CA TYR A 72 -1.04 -6.26 -2.01
C TYR A 72 -0.60 -5.35 -0.88
N LEU A 73 0.68 -4.93 -0.86
CA LEU A 73 1.25 -4.00 0.12
C LEU A 73 1.91 -2.79 -0.57
N PRO A 74 1.12 -1.77 -0.95
CA PRO A 74 1.66 -0.58 -1.60
C PRO A 74 2.65 0.14 -0.70
N GLY A 75 3.79 0.55 -1.27
CA GLY A 75 4.80 1.36 -0.58
C GLY A 75 5.68 0.61 0.41
N GLU A 76 5.60 -0.73 0.48
CA GLU A 76 6.51 -1.50 1.32
C GLU A 76 7.96 -1.35 0.80
N SER A 77 8.82 -0.78 1.64
CA SER A 77 10.12 -0.27 1.20
C SER A 77 11.13 -1.37 0.87
N THR A 78 10.99 -2.55 1.49
CA THR A 78 11.83 -3.71 1.20
C THR A 78 11.57 -4.21 -0.22
N ILE A 79 10.30 -4.39 -0.60
CA ILE A 79 9.85 -4.79 -1.92
C ILE A 79 10.27 -3.73 -2.94
N LEU A 80 10.12 -2.44 -2.64
CA LEU A 80 10.61 -1.35 -3.50
C LEU A 80 12.13 -1.42 -3.76
N ASP A 81 12.95 -1.70 -2.74
CA ASP A 81 14.41 -1.88 -2.92
C ASP A 81 14.74 -3.10 -3.80
N TRP A 82 14.03 -4.21 -3.60
CA TRP A 82 14.16 -5.41 -4.43
C TRP A 82 13.71 -5.21 -5.87
N LEU A 83 12.62 -4.48 -6.08
CA LEU A 83 12.16 -4.09 -7.41
C LEU A 83 13.19 -3.17 -8.09
N GLY A 84 13.75 -2.20 -7.37
CA GLY A 84 14.82 -1.34 -7.87
C GLY A 84 16.08 -2.12 -8.23
N LYS A 85 16.49 -3.09 -7.41
CA LYS A 85 17.60 -4.02 -7.73
C LYS A 85 17.31 -4.81 -9.00
N SER A 86 16.09 -5.32 -9.16
CA SER A 86 15.70 -6.11 -10.33
C SER A 86 15.72 -5.27 -11.60
N TYR A 87 15.16 -4.06 -11.56
CA TYR A 87 15.23 -3.09 -12.66
C TYR A 87 16.68 -2.76 -13.03
N TYR A 88 17.55 -2.52 -12.05
CA TYR A 88 18.96 -2.24 -12.30
C TYR A 88 19.66 -3.41 -13.01
N LYS A 89 19.42 -4.64 -12.56
CA LYS A 89 20.02 -5.84 -13.16
C LYS A 89 19.44 -6.17 -14.53
N ALA A 90 18.23 -5.73 -14.83
CA ALA A 90 17.63 -5.77 -16.17
C ALA A 90 18.13 -4.65 -17.11
N GLY A 91 18.95 -3.72 -16.62
CA GLY A 91 19.46 -2.58 -17.40
C GLY A 91 18.50 -1.40 -17.50
N ILE A 92 17.39 -1.43 -16.75
CA ILE A 92 16.36 -0.38 -16.75
C ILE A 92 16.65 0.58 -15.59
N GLU A 93 17.76 1.31 -15.70
CA GLU A 93 18.26 2.10 -14.58
C GLU A 93 17.29 3.24 -14.17
N GLY A 94 16.56 3.82 -15.13
CA GLY A 94 15.49 4.80 -14.92
C GLY A 94 14.52 4.38 -13.82
N SER A 95 13.87 3.25 -14.05
CA SER A 95 12.93 2.65 -13.11
C SER A 95 13.61 2.24 -11.81
N ALA A 96 14.87 1.77 -11.85
CA ALA A 96 15.60 1.41 -10.64
C ALA A 96 15.75 2.58 -9.66
N LEU A 97 16.18 3.75 -10.16
CA LEU A 97 16.27 4.97 -9.33
C LEU A 97 14.92 5.38 -8.78
N GLN A 98 13.87 5.32 -9.61
CA GLN A 98 12.53 5.69 -9.17
C GLN A 98 12.07 4.84 -7.98
N GLN A 99 12.26 3.51 -8.05
CA GLN A 99 11.85 2.64 -6.94
C GLN A 99 12.71 2.82 -5.69
N TRP A 100 14.02 3.03 -5.85
CA TRP A 100 14.90 3.34 -4.71
C TRP A 100 14.59 4.69 -4.08
N GLN A 101 14.18 5.69 -4.87
CA GLN A 101 13.73 6.98 -4.37
C GLN A 101 12.47 6.83 -3.52
N PHE A 102 11.46 6.07 -4.00
CA PHE A 102 10.28 5.76 -3.20
C PHE A 102 10.61 5.00 -1.91
N ALA A 103 11.57 4.08 -1.93
CA ALA A 103 12.02 3.42 -0.71
C ALA A 103 12.69 4.41 0.26
N ALA A 104 13.56 5.28 -0.25
CA ALA A 104 14.27 6.28 0.55
C ALA A 104 13.33 7.32 1.18
N GLU A 105 12.29 7.75 0.46
CA GLU A 105 11.25 8.65 0.98
C GLU A 105 10.47 8.06 2.15
N ASN A 106 10.35 6.73 2.20
CA ASN A 106 9.79 5.99 3.34
C ASN A 106 10.81 5.77 4.48
N GLY A 107 12.00 6.36 4.40
CA GLY A 107 13.07 6.24 5.40
C GLY A 107 13.90 4.95 5.29
N TYR A 108 13.79 4.20 4.20
CA TYR A 108 14.53 2.94 4.01
C TYR A 108 15.94 3.16 3.44
N GLY A 109 16.86 2.26 3.77
CA GLY A 109 18.18 2.13 3.14
C GLY A 109 19.23 3.18 3.55
N GLY A 110 18.81 4.37 3.98
CA GLY A 110 19.69 5.42 4.48
C GLY A 110 20.83 5.77 3.51
N ILE A 111 22.01 6.06 4.06
CA ILE A 111 23.18 6.49 3.28
C ILE A 111 23.61 5.45 2.23
N LEU A 112 23.42 4.15 2.48
CA LEU A 112 23.82 3.11 1.52
C LEU A 112 22.98 3.14 0.26
N LEU A 113 21.67 3.37 0.41
CA LEU A 113 20.77 3.48 -0.74
C LEU A 113 20.99 4.79 -1.48
N GLN A 114 21.21 5.90 -0.75
CA GLN A 114 21.56 7.20 -1.33
C GLN A 114 22.82 7.11 -2.19
N ASN A 115 23.91 6.55 -1.65
CA ASN A 115 25.15 6.38 -2.39
C ASN A 115 24.95 5.51 -3.64
N ARG A 116 24.13 4.45 -3.56
CA ARG A 116 23.81 3.63 -4.73
C ARG A 116 23.09 4.45 -5.81
N MET A 117 22.10 5.25 -5.41
CA MET A 117 21.35 6.08 -6.33
C MET A 117 22.24 7.13 -7.00
N GLU A 118 23.11 7.79 -6.23
CA GLU A 118 24.08 8.76 -6.75
C GLU A 118 24.99 8.12 -7.82
N ILE A 119 25.65 7.00 -7.49
CA ILE A 119 26.56 6.31 -8.41
C ILE A 119 25.84 5.86 -9.69
N VAL A 120 24.57 5.44 -9.59
CA VAL A 120 23.78 5.01 -10.75
C VAL A 120 23.23 6.21 -11.54
N GLY A 121 22.96 7.33 -10.88
CA GLY A 121 22.49 8.57 -11.52
C GLY A 121 23.57 9.24 -12.35
N GLU A 122 24.80 9.32 -11.83
CA GLU A 122 25.95 9.96 -12.50
C GLU A 122 26.45 9.22 -13.75
N ARG A 123 26.02 7.97 -13.96
CA ARG A 123 26.46 7.13 -15.10
C ARG A 123 25.63 7.31 -16.37
N ARG A 124 24.57 8.11 -16.34
CA ARG A 124 23.65 8.33 -17.46
C ARG A 124 23.88 9.66 -18.12
#